data_AF-A0A9D2LX09-F1
#
_entry.id   AF-A0A9D2LX09-F1
#
_cell.length_a   1.000
_cell.length_b   1.000
_cell.length_c   1.000
_cell.angle_alpha   90.00
_cell.angle_beta   90.00
_cell.angle_gamma   90.00
#
_symmetry.space_group_name_H-M   'P 1'
#
loop_
_entity.id
_entity.type
_entity.pdbx_description
1 polymer ?
#
loop_
_entity_poly.entity_id
_entity_poly.type
_entity_poly.pdbx_seq_one_letter_code
_entity_poly.pdbx_strand_id
1 'polypeptide(L)'
;MCIDNYNILSNTVLLVEEGLGVAVCLNGALAIHHSPQLRFVPLVPERSIRGVLIWKKNHVFNPAISLFVQMVQRYGESERY
;
A
#
# COMPACT_ATOMS: atom_id res chain seq x y z
N MET A 1 -14.77 -5.15 -18.97
CA MET A 1 -13.97 -4.90 -17.75
C MET A 1 -12.81 -5.88 -17.76
N CYS A 2 -11.64 -5.46 -18.26
CA CYS A 2 -10.43 -6.28 -18.15
C CYS A 2 -9.90 -6.13 -16.73
N ILE A 3 -9.97 -7.21 -15.95
CA ILE A 3 -9.23 -7.34 -14.70
C ILE A 3 -7.89 -7.94 -15.10
N ASP A 4 -6.94 -7.08 -15.45
CA ASP A 4 -5.59 -7.53 -15.75
C ASP A 4 -4.81 -7.69 -14.45
N ASN A 5 -4.10 -8.80 -14.30
CA ASN A 5 -3.30 -9.05 -13.11
C ASN A 5 -1.99 -8.28 -13.23
N TYR A 6 -1.91 -7.16 -12.53
CA TYR A 6 -0.69 -6.36 -12.51
C TYR A 6 0.16 -6.66 -11.28
N ASN A 7 1.47 -6.67 -11.47
CA ASN A 7 2.44 -6.86 -10.39
C ASN A 7 2.87 -5.52 -9.75
N ILE A 8 2.84 -4.43 -10.52
CA ILE A 8 3.30 -3.10 -10.06
C ILE A 8 2.24 -2.06 -10.44
N LEU A 9 1.72 -1.35 -9.43
CA LEU A 9 0.62 -0.39 -9.60
C LEU A 9 0.99 0.77 -10.54
N SER A 10 2.24 1.25 -10.51
CA SER A 10 2.68 2.42 -11.29
C SER A 10 2.40 2.29 -12.79
N ASN A 11 2.56 1.09 -13.35
CA ASN A 11 2.36 0.88 -14.78
C ASN A 11 0.87 0.81 -15.13
N THR A 12 0.05 0.31 -14.21
CA THR A 12 -1.41 0.18 -14.41
C THR A 12 -2.12 1.50 -14.26
N VAL A 13 -1.60 2.41 -13.44
CA VAL A 13 -2.16 3.75 -13.25
C VAL A 13 -2.32 4.50 -14.58
N LEU A 14 -1.30 4.44 -15.43
CA LEU A 14 -1.34 5.05 -16.76
C LEU A 14 -2.48 4.48 -17.63
N LEU A 15 -2.76 3.18 -17.51
CA LEU A 15 -3.87 2.53 -18.24
C LEU A 15 -5.24 2.97 -17.69
N VAL A 16 -5.35 3.17 -16.38
CA VAL A 16 -6.59 3.65 -15.75
C VAL A 16 -6.85 5.11 -16.12
N GLU A 17 -5.80 5.94 -16.19
CA GLU A 17 -5.89 7.34 -16.63
C GLU A 17 -6.41 7.46 -18.06
N GLU A 18 -5.91 6.62 -18.96
CA GLU A 18 -6.39 6.54 -20.35
C GLU A 18 -7.77 5.88 -20.50
N GLY A 19 -8.42 5.53 -19.38
CA GLY A 19 -9.76 4.92 -19.38
C GLY A 19 -9.79 3.47 -19.86
N LEU A 20 -8.64 2.80 -19.94
CA LEU A 20 -8.49 1.44 -20.47
C LEU A 20 -8.81 0.36 -19.43
N GLY A 21 -9.10 0.72 -18.18
CA GLY A 21 -9.44 -0.25 -17.14
C GLY A 21 -9.68 0.35 -15.76
N VAL A 22 -9.83 -0.53 -14.77
CA VAL A 22 -9.94 -0.20 -13.34
C VAL A 22 -8.89 -1.01 -12.59
N ALA A 23 -8.18 -0.38 -11.66
CA ALA A 23 -7.22 -1.04 -10.78
C ALA A 23 -7.82 -1.23 -9.37
N VAL A 24 -7.52 -2.37 -8.74
CA VAL A 24 -7.89 -2.65 -7.35
C VAL A 24 -6.64 -2.58 -6.49
N CYS A 25 -6.47 -1.49 -5.74
CA CYS A 25 -5.27 -1.23 -4.95
C CYS A 25 -5.58 -0.90 -3.49
N LEU A 26 -4.54 -0.92 -2.65
CA LEU A 26 -4.63 -0.46 -1.26
C LEU A 26 -4.84 1.06 -1.22
N ASN A 27 -5.61 1.52 -0.23
CA ASN A 27 -5.72 2.95 0.05
C ASN A 27 -4.31 3.52 0.34
N GLY A 28 -4.01 4.69 -0.22
CA GLY A 28 -2.68 5.31 -0.13
C GLY A 28 -1.63 4.78 -1.11
N ALA A 29 -1.90 3.71 -1.87
CA ALA A 29 -0.93 3.20 -2.87
C ALA A 29 -0.64 4.20 -4.01
N LEU A 30 -1.52 5.18 -4.20
CA LEU A 30 -1.35 6.29 -5.15
C LEU A 30 -0.87 7.58 -4.49
N ALA A 31 -0.43 7.57 -3.23
CA ALA A 31 -0.02 8.79 -2.52
C ALA A 31 1.12 9.54 -3.24
N ILE A 32 1.98 8.83 -3.98
CA ILE A 32 3.08 9.39 -4.76
C ILE A 32 2.69 9.81 -6.19
N HIS A 33 1.52 9.38 -6.68
CA HIS A 33 1.01 9.68 -8.01
C HIS A 33 -0.33 10.41 -7.89
N HIS A 34 -0.26 11.73 -7.76
CA HIS A 34 -1.45 12.58 -7.71
C HIS A 34 -1.86 12.98 -9.13
N SER A 35 -3.01 12.46 -9.57
CA SER A 35 -3.63 12.85 -10.82
C SER A 35 -5.08 13.26 -10.57
N PRO A 36 -5.52 14.44 -11.05
CA PRO A 36 -6.90 14.89 -10.88
C PRO A 36 -7.90 14.03 -11.67
N GLN A 37 -7.42 13.20 -12.60
CA GLN A 37 -8.25 12.34 -13.44
C GLN A 37 -8.54 10.98 -12.77
N LEU A 38 -7.85 10.66 -11.67
CA LEU A 38 -8.04 9.42 -10.93
C LEU A 38 -8.81 9.66 -9.65
N ARG A 39 -9.72 8.75 -9.35
CA ARG A 39 -10.47 8.74 -8.09
C ARG A 39 -10.39 7.36 -7.46
N PHE A 40 -9.94 7.31 -6.21
CA PHE A 40 -10.05 6.10 -5.40
C PHE A 40 -11.51 5.91 -4.96
N VAL A 41 -12.06 4.72 -5.21
CA VAL A 41 -13.40 4.34 -4.81
C VAL A 41 -13.29 3.15 -3.86
N PRO A 42 -13.69 3.27 -2.58
CA PRO A 42 -13.61 2.18 -1.63
C PRO A 42 -14.59 1.05 -2.00
N LEU A 43 -14.17 -0.20 -1.78
CA LEU A 43 -15.03 -1.37 -1.97
C LEU A 43 -16.10 -1.43 -0.88
N VAL A 44 -17.30 -1.89 -1.26
CA VAL A 44 -18.40 -2.15 -0.33
C VAL A 44 -18.79 -3.64 -0.43
N PRO A 45 -18.69 -4.43 0.67
CA PRO A 45 -18.20 -4.05 2.00
C PRO A 45 -16.69 -3.79 2.03
N GLU A 46 -16.25 -2.99 3.00
CA GLU A 46 -14.83 -2.67 3.16
C GLU A 46 -13.99 -3.94 3.42
N ARG A 47 -12.85 -4.02 2.73
CA ARG A 47 -11.86 -5.08 2.92
C ARG A 47 -10.55 -4.44 3.37
N SER A 48 -10.25 -4.54 4.65
CA SER A 48 -8.99 -4.07 5.21
C SER A 48 -7.92 -5.17 5.16
N ILE A 49 -6.70 -4.77 4.82
CA ILE A 49 -5.52 -5.64 4.81
C ILE A 49 -4.56 -5.11 5.87
N ARG A 50 -3.97 -6.02 6.66
CA ARG A 50 -2.95 -5.67 7.65
C ARG A 50 -1.57 -6.04 7.14
N GLY A 51 -0.70 -5.04 6.99
CA GLY A 51 0.72 -5.27 6.80
C GLY A 51 1.36 -5.72 8.12
N VAL A 52 2.26 -6.70 8.06
CA VAL A 52 3.01 -7.18 9.22
C VAL A 52 4.50 -7.22 8.89
N LEU A 53 5.34 -6.81 9.84
CA LEU A 53 6.78 -7.05 9.77
C LEU A 53 7.06 -8.43 10.36
N ILE A 54 7.81 -9.27 9.63
CA ILE A 54 8.06 -10.67 10.01
C ILE A 54 9.57 -10.94 10.01
N TRP A 55 10.05 -11.66 11.03
CA TRP A 55 11.44 -12.13 11.16
C TRP A 55 11.50 -13.51 11.82
N LYS A 56 12.68 -14.18 11.77
CA LYS A 56 12.88 -15.50 12.40
C LYS A 56 12.85 -15.40 13.93
N LYS A 57 12.32 -16.44 14.60
CA LYS A 57 12.04 -16.46 16.06
C LYS A 57 13.23 -16.17 17.00
N ASN A 58 14.48 -16.20 16.53
CA ASN A 58 15.67 -15.86 17.32
C ASN A 58 16.61 -14.90 16.58
N HIS A 59 16.07 -14.03 15.73
CA HIS A 59 16.87 -13.07 15.00
C HIS A 59 17.40 -11.98 15.94
N VAL A 60 18.71 -11.95 16.18
CA VAL A 60 19.35 -10.89 16.98
C VAL A 60 19.42 -9.62 16.15
N PHE A 61 18.72 -8.57 16.58
CA PHE A 61 18.77 -7.28 15.93
C PHE A 61 20.04 -6.54 16.30
N ASN A 62 20.74 -6.04 15.28
CA ASN A 62 21.76 -5.02 15.49
C ASN A 62 21.10 -3.68 15.89
N PRO A 63 21.86 -2.71 16.41
CA PRO A 63 21.30 -1.43 16.85
C PRO A 63 20.50 -0.68 15.77
N ALA A 64 20.94 -0.74 14.50
CA ALA A 64 20.26 -0.08 13.40
C ALA A 64 18.88 -0.68 13.13
N ILE A 65 18.76 -2.02 13.12
CA ILE A 65 17.47 -2.68 12.92
C ILE A 65 16.53 -2.42 14.11
N SER A 66 17.05 -2.44 15.34
CA SER A 66 16.27 -2.11 16.53
C SER A 66 15.69 -0.69 16.46
N LEU A 67 16.49 0.30 16.04
CA LEU A 67 16.04 1.67 15.83
C LEU A 67 15.00 1.77 14.71
N PHE A 68 15.20 1.07 13.60
CA PHE A 68 14.24 1.03 12.50
C PHE A 68 12.89 0.44 12.93
N VAL A 69 12.89 -0.67 13.66
CA VAL A 69 11.65 -1.30 14.16
C VAL A 69 10.91 -0.35 15.10
N GLN A 70 11.63 0.31 16.03
CA GLN A 70 11.02 1.32 16.91
C GLN A 70 10.43 2.49 16.13
N MET A 71 11.13 2.96 15.09
CA MET A 71 10.62 4.01 14.21
C MET A 71 9.32 3.58 13.54
N VAL A 72 9.29 2.40 12.90
CA VAL A 72 8.09 1.89 12.23
C VAL A 72 6.93 1.70 13.20
N GLN A 73 7.18 1.19 14.40
CA GLN A 73 6.15 1.04 15.44
C GLN A 73 5.56 2.40 15.83
N ARG A 74 6.40 3.40 16.06
CA ARG A 74 5.94 4.76 16.42
C ARG A 74 5.09 5.42 15.33
N TYR A 75 5.45 5.26 14.06
CA TYR A 75 4.64 5.80 12.95
C TYR A 75 3.35 5.01 12.72
N GLY A 76 3.38 3.67 12.89
CA GLY A 76 2.20 2.82 12.74
C GLY A 76 1.13 3.03 13.81
N GLU A 77 1.49 3.60 14.97
CA GLU A 77 0.53 3.98 16.03
C GLU A 77 -0.15 5.33 15.75
N SER A 78 0.48 6.22 14.98
CA SER A 78 -0.07 7.54 14.65
C SER A 78 -1.19 7.51 13.61
N GLU A 79 -1.30 6.45 12.80
CA GLU A 79 -2.40 6.25 11.84
C GLU A 79 -3.61 5.51 12.44
N ARG A 80 -3.59 5.25 13.76
CA ARG A 80 -4.70 4.58 14.48
C ARG A 80 -5.65 5.55 15.20
N TYR A 81 -5.47 6.87 15.05
CA TYR A 81 -6.35 7.90 15.61
C TYR A 81 -6.88 8.81 14.50
#